data_AF-A0QSW1-F1
#
_entry.id   AF-A0QSW1-F1
#
_cell.length_a   1.000
_cell.length_b   1.000
_cell.length_c   1.000
_cell.angle_alpha   90.00
_cell.angle_beta   90.00
_cell.angle_gamma   90.00
#
_symmetry.space_group_name_H-M   'P 1'
#
loop_
_entity.id
_entity.type
_entity.pdbx_description
1 polymer ?
#
loop_
_entity_poly.entity_id
_entity_poly.type
_entity_poly.pdbx_seq_one_letter_code
_entity_poly.pdbx_strand_id
1 'polypeptide(L)'
;MPVFADVDTGVDDAMALAYLLASSDADLVGIASTAGNIGVHQVCINNLGLLELCGAPDIPVSRGAEQPLAAPLRTAEDTHGPEGLGYARLPATDRTLTTHDAAEAWIRAAHAHPGELIGLATGPLTNLALAMRAEPALPRLMRRLVIMGGAFDYKGNTTPVAEWNISVDPESAAEVFGGWDAAWGGRGDDAAPAHVPIVLGLNLTENVAMTPALLNRLATAAGSPSTAMSVRDERGTRSTAANPLIRVLEDAMRFYFEFHFDTGDGYLAHLHDPLAAAVALDPELVRCRQTTVDVELTGTLTRGMTVADWRGHWGRRPNALIGMEVDPTVFFDRFISRVGAFAQRLTSHS
;
A
#
# COMPACT_ATOMS: atom_id res chain seq x y z
N MET A 1 -11.37 9.76 -9.97
CA MET A 1 -10.04 9.64 -10.60
C MET A 1 -9.76 8.15 -10.70
N PRO A 2 -9.44 7.61 -11.89
CA PRO A 2 -9.22 6.17 -12.04
C PRO A 2 -7.96 5.74 -11.28
N VAL A 3 -8.12 4.86 -10.29
CA VAL A 3 -7.05 4.31 -9.45
C VAL A 3 -6.99 2.81 -9.69
N PHE A 4 -5.79 2.29 -9.93
CA PHE A 4 -5.51 0.86 -9.96
C PHE A 4 -4.55 0.53 -8.82
N ALA A 5 -4.96 -0.38 -7.94
CA ALA A 5 -4.23 -0.72 -6.71
C ALA A 5 -3.57 -2.09 -6.83
N ASP A 6 -2.28 -2.18 -6.55
CA ASP A 6 -1.50 -3.42 -6.47
C ASP A 6 -1.04 -3.63 -5.04
N VAL A 7 -1.65 -4.61 -4.39
CA VAL A 7 -1.68 -4.78 -2.93
C VAL A 7 -1.34 -6.22 -2.57
N ASP A 8 -0.72 -6.43 -1.41
CA ASP A 8 -0.53 -7.74 -0.77
C ASP A 8 -1.41 -7.90 0.47
N THR A 9 -2.59 -7.26 0.42
CA THR A 9 -3.67 -7.19 1.41
C THR A 9 -3.37 -7.77 2.78
N GLY A 10 -2.52 -7.03 3.50
CA GLY A 10 -2.32 -7.05 4.92
C GLY A 10 -3.34 -6.18 5.69
N VAL A 11 -3.04 -5.93 6.97
CA VAL A 11 -3.86 -5.11 7.88
C VAL A 11 -4.02 -3.67 7.37
N ASP A 12 -2.94 -3.03 6.95
CA ASP A 12 -2.89 -1.64 6.50
C ASP A 12 -3.32 -1.48 5.03
N ASP A 13 -3.03 -2.41 4.13
CA ASP A 13 -3.63 -2.45 2.79
C ASP A 13 -5.17 -2.48 2.87
N ALA A 14 -5.75 -3.25 3.79
CA ALA A 14 -7.20 -3.29 3.98
C ALA A 14 -7.75 -1.91 4.38
N MET A 15 -7.00 -1.14 5.18
CA MET A 15 -7.33 0.25 5.49
C MET A 15 -7.15 1.17 4.28
N ALA A 16 -6.14 0.93 3.44
CA ALA A 16 -5.88 1.70 2.22
C ALA A 16 -7.02 1.51 1.20
N LEU A 17 -7.47 0.27 0.98
CA LEU A 17 -8.62 -0.05 0.14
C LEU A 17 -9.91 0.53 0.71
N ALA A 18 -10.15 0.43 2.02
CA ALA A 18 -11.30 1.08 2.67
C ALA A 18 -11.28 2.60 2.48
N TYR A 19 -10.11 3.24 2.53
CA TYR A 19 -9.94 4.65 2.23
C TYR A 19 -10.29 4.99 0.78
N LEU A 20 -9.80 4.21 -0.19
CA LEU A 20 -10.12 4.42 -1.61
C LEU A 20 -11.62 4.26 -1.89
N LEU A 21 -12.26 3.22 -1.35
CA LEU A 21 -13.70 2.98 -1.49
C LEU A 21 -14.54 4.08 -0.82
N ALA A 22 -14.04 4.65 0.28
CA ALA A 22 -14.68 5.75 0.98
C ALA A 22 -14.49 7.13 0.30
N SER A 23 -13.63 7.22 -0.71
CA SER A 23 -13.21 8.45 -1.36
C SER A 23 -14.03 8.72 -2.61
N SER A 24 -14.94 9.70 -2.58
CA SER A 24 -15.81 10.02 -3.73
C SER A 24 -15.06 10.57 -4.96
N ASP A 25 -13.82 11.02 -4.77
CA ASP A 25 -12.90 11.45 -5.81
C ASP A 25 -12.04 10.30 -6.38
N ALA A 26 -12.09 9.10 -5.78
CA ALA A 26 -11.47 7.89 -6.29
C ALA A 26 -12.49 7.04 -7.08
N ASP A 27 -12.01 6.47 -8.18
CA ASP A 27 -12.70 5.45 -8.95
C ASP A 27 -11.75 4.25 -8.99
N LEU A 28 -11.95 3.27 -8.12
CA LEU A 28 -11.07 2.10 -8.01
C LEU A 28 -11.41 1.13 -9.13
N VAL A 29 -10.68 1.21 -10.24
CA VAL A 29 -10.99 0.49 -11.49
C VAL A 29 -10.53 -0.96 -11.51
N GLY A 30 -9.70 -1.36 -10.54
CA GLY A 30 -9.26 -2.73 -10.37
C GLY A 30 -8.21 -2.90 -9.27
N ILE A 31 -8.05 -4.14 -8.84
CA ILE A 31 -7.08 -4.55 -7.83
C ILE A 31 -6.20 -5.67 -8.38
N ALA A 32 -4.90 -5.46 -8.40
CA ALA A 32 -3.89 -6.50 -8.54
C ALA A 32 -3.53 -7.05 -7.15
N SER A 33 -3.50 -8.38 -7.01
CA SER A 33 -3.03 -9.05 -5.81
C SER A 33 -1.59 -9.52 -6.02
N THR A 34 -0.65 -9.08 -5.17
CA THR A 34 0.74 -9.54 -5.18
C THR A 34 1.03 -10.40 -3.94
N ALA A 35 2.03 -11.29 -4.01
CA ALA A 35 2.50 -12.02 -2.84
C ALA A 35 3.49 -11.16 -2.04
N GLY A 36 3.34 -11.13 -0.72
CA GLY A 36 4.18 -10.34 0.18
C GLY A 36 3.85 -10.70 1.62
N ASN A 37 3.02 -9.89 2.29
CA ASN A 37 2.52 -10.12 3.64
C ASN A 37 2.01 -11.55 3.86
N ILE A 38 1.25 -12.07 2.89
CA ILE A 38 0.78 -13.45 2.84
C ILE A 38 0.86 -13.95 1.39
N GLY A 39 0.74 -15.26 1.18
CA GLY A 39 0.71 -15.83 -0.17
C GLY A 39 -0.45 -15.28 -1.02
N VAL A 40 -0.21 -15.07 -2.32
CA VAL A 40 -1.16 -14.36 -3.22
C VAL A 40 -2.58 -14.95 -3.25
N HIS A 41 -2.75 -16.26 -3.03
CA HIS A 41 -4.09 -16.87 -2.94
C HIS A 41 -4.90 -16.28 -1.77
N GLN A 42 -4.27 -16.12 -0.61
CA GLN A 42 -4.91 -15.53 0.56
C GLN A 42 -5.13 -14.03 0.36
N VAL A 43 -4.19 -13.33 -0.30
CA VAL A 43 -4.38 -11.92 -0.71
C VAL A 43 -5.63 -11.75 -1.57
N CYS A 44 -5.83 -12.62 -2.57
CA CYS A 44 -7.03 -12.62 -3.40
C CYS A 44 -8.31 -12.82 -2.58
N ILE A 45 -8.30 -13.76 -1.62
CA ILE A 45 -9.44 -14.00 -0.71
C ILE A 45 -9.72 -12.74 0.13
N ASN A 46 -8.68 -12.13 0.68
CA ASN A 46 -8.77 -10.91 1.48
C ASN A 46 -9.37 -9.75 0.67
N ASN A 47 -8.88 -9.54 -0.55
CA ASN A 47 -9.41 -8.51 -1.46
C ASN A 47 -10.89 -8.73 -1.80
N LEU A 48 -11.26 -9.94 -2.20
CA LEU A 48 -12.65 -10.25 -2.56
C LEU A 48 -13.58 -10.11 -1.36
N GLY A 49 -13.18 -10.60 -0.18
CA GLY A 49 -13.96 -10.50 1.05
C GLY A 49 -14.10 -9.06 1.56
N LEU A 50 -13.07 -8.22 1.40
CA LEU A 50 -13.15 -6.80 1.76
C LEU A 50 -14.08 -6.04 0.82
N LEU A 51 -14.01 -6.32 -0.49
CA LEU A 51 -14.93 -5.73 -1.46
C LEU A 51 -16.39 -6.16 -1.21
N GLU A 52 -16.61 -7.42 -0.84
CA GLU A 52 -17.93 -7.93 -0.42
C GLU A 52 -18.45 -7.16 0.81
N LEU A 53 -17.63 -7.07 1.86
CA LEU A 53 -17.94 -6.32 3.09
C LEU A 53 -18.28 -4.85 2.82
N CYS A 54 -17.56 -4.23 1.88
CA CYS A 54 -17.70 -2.83 1.53
C CYS A 54 -18.78 -2.57 0.46
N GLY A 55 -19.53 -3.59 0.02
CA GLY A 55 -20.58 -3.43 -0.99
C GLY A 55 -20.06 -2.95 -2.35
N ALA A 56 -18.84 -3.35 -2.73
CA ALA A 56 -18.18 -2.98 -3.98
C ALA A 56 -17.93 -4.20 -4.90
N PRO A 57 -18.99 -4.94 -5.31
CA PRO A 57 -18.84 -6.23 -5.99
C PRO A 57 -18.34 -6.13 -7.43
N ASP A 58 -18.40 -4.95 -8.05
CA ASP A 58 -18.07 -4.75 -9.46
C ASP A 58 -16.57 -4.54 -9.71
N ILE A 59 -15.77 -4.30 -8.67
CA ILE A 59 -14.34 -4.02 -8.81
C ILE A 59 -13.59 -5.32 -9.10
N PRO A 60 -12.90 -5.46 -10.25
CA PRO A 60 -12.20 -6.68 -10.62
C PRO A 60 -10.96 -6.91 -9.74
N VAL A 61 -10.72 -8.17 -9.36
CA VAL A 61 -9.51 -8.60 -8.65
C VAL A 61 -8.74 -9.57 -9.53
N SER A 62 -7.48 -9.23 -9.82
CA SER A 62 -6.59 -10.01 -10.68
C SER A 62 -5.46 -10.63 -9.86
N ARG A 63 -5.25 -11.92 -10.06
CA ARG A 63 -4.19 -12.67 -9.37
C ARG A 63 -2.83 -12.36 -9.98
N GLY A 64 -1.87 -12.01 -9.15
CA GLY A 64 -0.50 -11.74 -9.57
C GLY A 64 0.46 -12.91 -9.38
N ALA A 65 1.75 -12.57 -9.38
CA ALA A 65 2.83 -13.51 -9.22
C ALA A 65 2.79 -14.22 -7.85
N GLU A 66 3.02 -15.52 -7.85
CA GLU A 66 3.14 -16.31 -6.61
C GLU A 66 4.49 -16.16 -5.93
N GLN A 67 5.51 -15.71 -6.66
CA GLN A 67 6.90 -15.64 -6.22
C GLN A 67 7.53 -14.33 -6.67
N PRO A 68 8.49 -13.79 -5.89
CA PRO A 68 9.41 -12.75 -6.35
C PRO A 68 10.15 -13.16 -7.63
N LEU A 69 10.70 -12.18 -8.35
CA LEU A 69 11.36 -12.42 -9.64
C LEU A 69 12.59 -13.33 -9.54
N ALA A 70 13.36 -13.21 -8.46
CA ALA A 70 14.68 -13.85 -8.36
C ALA A 70 14.95 -14.57 -7.02
N ALA A 71 14.03 -14.47 -6.05
CA ALA A 71 14.19 -15.04 -4.72
C ALA A 71 12.96 -15.84 -4.30
N PRO A 72 13.09 -16.82 -3.39
CA PRO A 72 11.93 -17.46 -2.76
C PRO A 72 11.09 -16.43 -2.01
N LEU A 73 9.76 -16.58 -2.08
CA LEU A 73 8.84 -15.79 -1.29
C LEU A 73 9.14 -15.90 0.20
N ARG A 74 9.09 -14.75 0.87
CA ARG A 74 8.99 -14.65 2.34
C ARG A 74 7.70 -13.92 2.66
N THR A 75 7.05 -14.34 3.73
CA THR A 75 5.77 -13.82 4.22
C THR A 75 5.91 -13.27 5.64
N ALA A 76 4.96 -12.45 6.07
CA ALA A 76 4.97 -11.72 7.33
C ALA A 76 3.76 -12.07 8.21
N GLU A 77 3.44 -13.36 8.36
CA GLU A 77 2.34 -13.80 9.23
C GLU A 77 2.56 -13.47 10.71
N ASP A 78 3.81 -13.22 11.12
CA ASP A 78 4.15 -12.71 12.45
C ASP A 78 3.67 -11.27 12.67
N THR A 79 3.58 -10.48 11.60
CA THR A 79 3.18 -9.07 11.60
C THR A 79 1.69 -8.90 11.24
N HIS A 80 1.20 -9.68 10.28
CA HIS A 80 -0.15 -9.58 9.74
C HIS A 80 -1.07 -10.75 10.12
N GLY A 81 -0.62 -11.69 10.93
CA GLY A 81 -1.41 -12.85 11.35
C GLY A 81 -1.55 -13.93 10.26
N PRO A 82 -2.16 -15.08 10.61
CA PRO A 82 -2.13 -16.30 9.79
C PRO A 82 -2.90 -16.19 8.46
N GLU A 83 -3.84 -15.24 8.37
CA GLU A 83 -4.64 -14.99 7.16
C GLU A 83 -4.31 -13.61 6.55
N GLY A 84 -3.28 -12.91 7.05
CA GLY A 84 -2.89 -11.57 6.60
C GLY A 84 -3.73 -10.41 7.17
N LEU A 85 -4.76 -10.68 7.97
CA LEU A 85 -5.65 -9.64 8.52
C LEU A 85 -5.75 -9.65 10.05
N GLY A 86 -4.68 -10.07 10.71
CA GLY A 86 -4.61 -10.17 12.16
C GLY A 86 -5.69 -11.10 12.69
N TYR A 87 -6.54 -10.58 13.58
CA TYR A 87 -7.70 -11.33 14.06
C TYR A 87 -8.91 -11.19 13.15
N ALA A 88 -8.95 -10.25 12.20
CA ALA A 88 -10.16 -9.99 11.44
C ALA A 88 -10.64 -11.22 10.65
N ARG A 89 -11.94 -11.21 10.37
CA ARG A 89 -12.61 -12.22 9.55
C ARG A 89 -13.49 -11.50 8.55
N LEU A 90 -13.19 -11.69 7.27
CA LEU A 90 -13.98 -11.15 6.18
C LEU A 90 -15.11 -12.12 5.81
N PRO A 91 -16.22 -11.63 5.24
CA PRO A 91 -17.25 -12.51 4.70
C PRO A 91 -16.69 -13.39 3.58
N ALA A 92 -17.13 -14.64 3.52
CA ALA A 92 -16.89 -15.49 2.37
C ALA A 92 -17.68 -14.94 1.17
N THR A 93 -17.17 -15.19 -0.03
CA THR A 93 -17.78 -14.71 -1.27
C THR A 93 -17.57 -15.74 -2.39
N ASP A 94 -18.58 -15.89 -3.24
CA ASP A 94 -18.53 -16.74 -4.44
C ASP A 94 -17.95 -15.98 -5.65
N ARG A 95 -17.49 -14.74 -5.45
CA ARG A 95 -16.87 -13.93 -6.51
C ARG A 95 -15.61 -14.61 -7.04
N THR A 96 -15.42 -14.51 -8.34
CA THR A 96 -14.27 -15.07 -9.04
C THR A 96 -13.29 -13.98 -9.42
N LEU A 97 -12.02 -14.37 -9.48
CA LEU A 97 -10.95 -13.54 -10.02
C LEU A 97 -11.17 -13.30 -11.52
N THR A 98 -10.51 -12.28 -12.05
CA THR A 98 -10.43 -12.07 -13.50
C THR A 98 -9.76 -13.26 -14.19
N THR A 99 -10.00 -13.40 -15.50
CA THR A 99 -9.38 -14.45 -16.33
C THR A 99 -7.95 -14.15 -16.76
N HIS A 100 -7.46 -12.95 -16.46
CA HIS A 100 -6.12 -12.47 -16.79
C HIS A 100 -5.33 -12.21 -15.51
N ASP A 101 -4.00 -12.23 -15.59
CA ASP A 101 -3.16 -11.99 -14.42
C ASP A 101 -3.05 -10.49 -14.07
N ALA A 102 -2.42 -10.19 -12.93
CA ALA A 102 -2.23 -8.83 -12.45
C ALA A 102 -1.36 -7.97 -13.38
N ALA A 103 -0.37 -8.55 -14.08
CA ALA A 103 0.48 -7.80 -15.00
C ALA A 103 -0.32 -7.36 -16.23
N GLU A 104 -1.15 -8.25 -16.79
CA GLU A 104 -2.08 -7.90 -17.85
C GLU A 104 -3.15 -6.91 -17.36
N ALA A 105 -3.61 -7.03 -16.12
CA ALA A 105 -4.57 -6.10 -15.52
C ALA A 105 -4.03 -4.66 -15.44
N TRP A 106 -2.77 -4.49 -15.03
CA TRP A 106 -2.07 -3.20 -15.06
C TRP A 106 -2.10 -2.57 -16.45
N ILE A 107 -1.71 -3.35 -17.47
CA ILE A 107 -1.65 -2.90 -18.87
C ILE A 107 -3.04 -2.50 -19.36
N ARG A 108 -4.05 -3.34 -19.09
CA ARG A 108 -5.45 -3.09 -19.45
C ARG A 108 -5.97 -1.81 -18.81
N ALA A 109 -5.75 -1.61 -17.51
CA ALA A 109 -6.16 -0.40 -16.80
C ALA A 109 -5.48 0.85 -17.40
N ALA A 110 -4.18 0.78 -17.71
CA ALA A 110 -3.44 1.90 -18.26
C ALA A 110 -3.92 2.28 -19.67
N HIS A 111 -4.24 1.30 -20.51
CA HIS A 111 -4.80 1.55 -21.85
C HIS A 111 -6.27 2.01 -21.81
N ALA A 112 -7.04 1.61 -20.81
CA ALA A 112 -8.40 2.10 -20.61
C ALA A 112 -8.44 3.56 -20.15
N HIS A 113 -7.39 4.02 -19.44
CA HIS A 113 -7.30 5.36 -18.86
C HIS A 113 -5.97 6.06 -19.20
N PRO A 114 -5.63 6.24 -20.49
CA PRO A 114 -4.33 6.75 -20.91
C PRO A 114 -4.13 8.20 -20.47
N GLY A 115 -3.05 8.45 -19.73
CA GLY A 115 -2.72 9.76 -19.15
C GLY A 115 -3.57 10.15 -17.94
N GLU A 116 -4.52 9.31 -17.53
CA GLU A 116 -5.42 9.55 -16.40
C GLU A 116 -5.20 8.58 -15.24
N LEU A 117 -4.77 7.34 -15.52
CA LEU A 117 -4.60 6.30 -14.53
C LEU A 117 -3.63 6.71 -13.41
N ILE A 118 -4.06 6.51 -12.17
CA ILE A 118 -3.22 6.61 -10.98
C ILE A 118 -2.92 5.19 -10.52
N GLY A 119 -1.65 4.81 -10.62
CA GLY A 119 -1.15 3.58 -10.03
C GLY A 119 -0.87 3.75 -8.54
N LEU A 120 -1.31 2.80 -7.73
CA LEU A 120 -0.92 2.65 -6.33
C LEU A 120 -0.32 1.26 -6.16
N ALA A 121 0.92 1.18 -5.69
CA ALA A 121 1.56 -0.08 -5.33
C ALA A 121 1.95 -0.04 -3.84
N THR A 122 1.36 -0.94 -3.05
CA THR A 122 1.58 -1.04 -1.59
C THR A 122 2.13 -2.37 -1.14
N GLY A 123 2.33 -3.31 -2.08
CA GLY A 123 3.10 -4.52 -1.84
C GLY A 123 4.40 -4.59 -2.67
N PRO A 124 5.07 -5.75 -2.70
CA PRO A 124 6.21 -6.00 -3.58
C PRO A 124 5.90 -5.70 -5.05
N LEU A 125 6.84 -5.05 -5.73
CA LEU A 125 6.65 -4.49 -7.09
C LEU A 125 6.70 -5.53 -8.22
N THR A 126 6.61 -6.82 -7.90
CA THR A 126 6.73 -7.94 -8.83
C THR A 126 5.76 -7.84 -10.00
N ASN A 127 4.47 -7.62 -9.71
CA ASN A 127 3.41 -7.48 -10.70
C ASN A 127 3.67 -6.29 -11.64
N LEU A 128 4.02 -5.13 -11.09
CA LEU A 128 4.33 -3.93 -11.88
C LEU A 128 5.59 -4.12 -12.74
N ALA A 129 6.64 -4.75 -12.23
CA ALA A 129 7.84 -5.06 -13.00
C ALA A 129 7.51 -5.98 -14.19
N LEU A 130 6.71 -7.02 -13.96
CA LEU A 130 6.23 -7.92 -15.02
C LEU A 130 5.37 -7.16 -16.06
N ALA A 131 4.49 -6.27 -15.62
CA ALA A 131 3.70 -5.42 -16.51
C ALA A 131 4.58 -4.51 -17.36
N MET A 132 5.61 -3.89 -16.78
CA MET A 132 6.57 -3.02 -17.49
C MET A 132 7.46 -3.80 -18.48
N ARG A 133 7.78 -5.07 -18.20
CA ARG A 133 8.48 -5.93 -19.17
C ARG A 133 7.61 -6.20 -20.40
N ALA A 134 6.32 -6.45 -20.19
CA ALA A 134 5.37 -6.72 -21.27
C ALA A 134 4.95 -5.45 -22.03
N GLU A 135 4.83 -4.32 -21.34
CA GLU A 135 4.50 -3.00 -21.91
C GLU A 135 5.51 -1.93 -21.44
N PRO A 136 6.66 -1.79 -22.13
CA PRO A 136 7.68 -0.81 -21.74
C PRO A 136 7.22 0.65 -21.81
N ALA A 137 6.12 0.97 -22.49
CA ALA A 137 5.53 2.31 -22.49
C ALA A 137 4.61 2.56 -21.28
N LEU A 138 4.35 1.56 -20.43
CA LEU A 138 3.45 1.66 -19.27
C LEU A 138 3.71 2.91 -18.40
N PRO A 139 4.97 3.29 -18.05
CA PRO A 139 5.24 4.51 -17.29
C PRO A 139 4.72 5.81 -17.94
N ARG A 140 4.52 5.83 -19.26
CA ARG A 140 4.01 6.98 -20.01
C ARG A 140 2.49 6.97 -20.18
N LEU A 141 1.84 5.84 -19.91
CA LEU A 141 0.38 5.70 -19.97
C LEU A 141 -0.29 6.16 -18.67
N MET A 142 0.45 6.25 -17.57
CA MET A 142 -0.09 6.68 -16.28
C MET A 142 0.03 8.19 -16.08
N ARG A 143 -0.96 8.74 -15.37
CA ARG A 143 -0.88 10.10 -14.81
C ARG A 143 0.15 10.19 -13.70
N ARG A 144 0.21 9.15 -12.86
CA ARG A 144 1.08 9.07 -11.67
C ARG A 144 1.20 7.62 -11.21
N LEU A 145 2.33 7.32 -10.58
CA LEU A 145 2.51 6.16 -9.72
C LEU A 145 2.86 6.62 -8.29
N VAL A 146 2.22 6.00 -7.30
CA VAL A 146 2.60 6.09 -5.88
C VAL A 146 3.02 4.72 -5.39
N ILE A 147 4.19 4.64 -4.75
CA ILE A 147 4.76 3.42 -4.20
C ILE A 147 4.87 3.60 -2.69
N MET A 148 4.32 2.68 -1.90
CA MET A 148 4.74 2.49 -0.51
C MET A 148 5.91 1.51 -0.50
N GLY A 149 7.07 1.97 -0.04
CA GLY A 149 8.24 1.11 0.06
C GLY A 149 9.54 1.88 0.17
N GLY A 150 10.57 1.18 0.65
CA GLY A 150 11.91 1.72 0.85
C GLY A 150 12.11 2.45 2.17
N ALA A 151 13.36 2.80 2.43
CA ALA A 151 13.77 3.59 3.59
C ALA A 151 14.89 4.55 3.15
N PHE A 152 14.69 5.85 3.37
CA PHE A 152 15.61 6.88 2.88
C PHE A 152 16.17 7.68 4.06
N ASP A 153 17.50 7.64 4.24
CA ASP A 153 18.18 8.16 5.43
C ASP A 153 17.58 7.63 6.75
N TYR A 154 17.10 6.38 6.73
CA TYR A 154 16.31 5.79 7.79
C TYR A 154 16.57 4.28 7.90
N LYS A 155 16.22 3.69 9.05
CA LYS A 155 16.38 2.26 9.30
C LYS A 155 15.38 1.46 8.45
N GLY A 156 15.74 0.23 8.10
CA GLY A 156 14.78 -0.75 7.59
C GLY A 156 13.94 -1.38 8.71
N ASN A 157 12.84 -2.05 8.32
CA ASN A 157 11.99 -2.84 9.21
C ASN A 157 12.13 -4.35 9.01
N THR A 158 12.79 -4.81 7.92
CA THR A 158 13.00 -6.24 7.62
C THR A 158 14.45 -6.65 7.84
N THR A 159 15.36 -5.82 7.33
CA THR A 159 16.79 -5.85 7.71
C THR A 159 17.14 -4.49 8.29
N PRO A 160 18.34 -4.29 8.86
CA PRO A 160 18.73 -2.97 9.37
C PRO A 160 18.60 -1.82 8.35
N VAL A 161 18.59 -2.12 7.04
CA VAL A 161 18.59 -1.12 5.97
C VAL A 161 17.50 -1.31 4.90
N ALA A 162 16.77 -2.44 4.91
CA ALA A 162 15.76 -2.75 3.91
C ALA A 162 14.35 -2.74 4.52
N GLU A 163 13.45 -2.06 3.80
CA GLU A 163 12.00 -2.07 4.04
C GLU A 163 11.38 -3.32 3.40
N TRP A 164 10.27 -3.81 3.98
CA TRP A 164 9.58 -5.06 3.63
C TRP A 164 9.30 -5.24 2.13
N ASN A 165 8.54 -4.35 1.51
CA ASN A 165 8.12 -4.48 0.11
C ASN A 165 9.32 -4.58 -0.84
N ILE A 166 10.32 -3.72 -0.63
CA ILE A 166 11.56 -3.77 -1.41
C ILE A 166 12.38 -5.01 -1.08
N SER A 167 12.41 -5.44 0.18
CA SER A 167 13.19 -6.60 0.63
C SER A 167 12.64 -7.91 0.08
N VAL A 168 11.32 -8.05 -0.09
CA VAL A 168 10.67 -9.26 -0.64
C VAL A 168 11.08 -9.48 -2.10
N ASP A 169 11.11 -8.43 -2.91
CA ASP A 169 11.54 -8.52 -4.31
C ASP A 169 12.42 -7.32 -4.73
N PRO A 170 13.70 -7.29 -4.32
CA PRO A 170 14.62 -6.20 -4.64
C PRO A 170 14.81 -6.01 -6.14
N GLU A 171 14.83 -7.11 -6.90
CA GLU A 171 14.95 -7.10 -8.35
C GLU A 171 13.78 -6.38 -9.01
N SER A 172 12.55 -6.64 -8.56
CA SER A 172 11.38 -5.96 -9.12
C SER A 172 11.42 -4.45 -8.88
N ALA A 173 11.86 -4.04 -7.68
CA ALA A 173 12.02 -2.63 -7.36
C ALA A 173 13.11 -1.97 -8.20
N ALA A 174 14.26 -2.62 -8.36
CA ALA A 174 15.32 -2.15 -9.26
C ALA A 174 14.82 -1.98 -10.70
N GLU A 175 14.03 -2.95 -11.19
CA GLU A 175 13.44 -2.89 -12.53
C GLU A 175 12.41 -1.77 -12.69
N VAL A 176 11.57 -1.52 -11.68
CA VAL A 176 10.61 -0.41 -11.73
C VAL A 176 11.33 0.94 -11.74
N PHE A 177 12.31 1.16 -10.84
CA PHE A 177 13.09 2.41 -10.82
C PHE A 177 13.92 2.62 -12.10
N GLY A 178 14.55 1.56 -12.60
CA GLY A 178 15.32 1.59 -13.85
C GLY A 178 14.44 1.76 -15.08
N GLY A 179 13.27 1.13 -15.10
CA GLY A 179 12.31 1.24 -16.21
C GLY A 179 11.68 2.63 -16.30
N TRP A 180 11.44 3.31 -15.16
CA TRP A 180 11.02 4.71 -15.17
C TRP A 180 12.09 5.64 -15.74
N ASP A 181 13.35 5.41 -15.36
CA ASP A 181 14.51 6.12 -15.92
C ASP A 181 14.61 5.90 -17.44
N ALA A 182 14.46 4.67 -17.92
CA ALA A 182 14.45 4.38 -19.37
C ALA A 182 13.27 5.03 -20.11
N ALA A 183 12.08 5.01 -19.50
CA ALA A 183 10.87 5.57 -20.10
C ALA A 183 10.91 7.10 -20.18
N TRP A 184 11.55 7.81 -19.25
CA TRP A 184 11.53 9.28 -19.20
C TRP A 184 12.89 9.95 -19.40
N GLY A 185 14.01 9.24 -19.29
CA GLY A 185 15.37 9.78 -19.36
C GLY A 185 16.01 9.85 -20.76
N GLY A 186 15.41 9.20 -21.78
CA GLY A 186 16.05 8.97 -23.09
C GLY A 186 15.79 9.98 -24.22
N ARG A 187 15.13 11.12 -24.00
CA ARG A 187 14.98 12.16 -25.04
C ARG A 187 15.93 13.32 -24.77
N GLY A 188 16.75 13.66 -25.77
CA GLY A 188 17.77 14.71 -25.77
C GLY A 188 17.23 16.15 -25.68
N ASP A 189 16.15 16.35 -24.94
CA ASP A 189 15.70 17.65 -24.53
C ASP A 189 16.17 17.85 -23.07
N ASP A 190 16.69 19.03 -22.74
CA ASP A 190 17.03 19.46 -21.38
C ASP A 190 15.80 19.54 -20.43
N ALA A 191 14.65 18.99 -20.85
CA ALA A 191 13.45 18.89 -20.05
C ALA A 191 13.63 17.82 -18.95
N ALA A 192 13.34 18.19 -17.70
CA ALA A 192 13.20 17.25 -16.60
C ALA A 192 12.18 16.15 -16.96
N PRO A 193 12.32 14.91 -16.44
CA PRO A 193 11.31 13.88 -16.63
C PRO A 193 9.95 14.42 -16.19
N ALA A 194 8.94 14.33 -17.07
CA ALA A 194 7.65 14.97 -16.81
C ALA A 194 6.94 14.36 -15.59
N HIS A 195 7.14 13.05 -15.36
CA HIS A 195 6.53 12.30 -14.27
C HIS A 195 7.47 11.21 -13.75
N VAL A 196 7.81 11.27 -12.46
CA VAL A 196 8.52 10.21 -11.72
C VAL A 196 7.61 9.71 -10.58
N PRO A 197 7.75 8.44 -10.13
CA PRO A 197 6.95 7.91 -9.03
C PRO A 197 7.12 8.72 -7.75
N ILE A 198 6.04 8.86 -6.99
CA ILE A 198 6.09 9.30 -5.59
C ILE A 198 6.34 8.08 -4.72
N VAL A 199 7.41 8.08 -3.94
CA VAL A 199 7.82 6.96 -3.11
C VAL A 199 7.71 7.35 -1.64
N LEU A 200 6.94 6.58 -0.89
CA LEU A 200 6.69 6.80 0.53
C LEU A 200 7.40 5.70 1.32
N GLY A 201 8.62 6.01 1.76
CA GLY A 201 9.42 5.09 2.57
C GLY A 201 9.16 5.23 4.07
N LEU A 202 9.80 4.36 4.86
CA LEU A 202 9.68 4.30 6.32
C LEU A 202 10.02 5.64 7.01
N ASN A 203 10.96 6.39 6.45
CA ASN A 203 11.32 7.74 6.92
C ASN A 203 10.12 8.70 7.00
N LEU A 204 9.09 8.45 6.19
CA LEU A 204 7.85 9.19 6.18
C LEU A 204 6.75 8.43 6.91
N THR A 205 6.48 7.19 6.51
CA THR A 205 5.28 6.45 6.91
C THR A 205 5.25 6.12 8.40
N GLU A 206 6.41 5.95 9.06
CA GLU A 206 6.44 5.72 10.51
C GLU A 206 5.98 6.94 11.33
N ASN A 207 5.88 8.13 10.73
CA ASN A 207 5.26 9.30 11.37
C ASN A 207 3.73 9.22 11.41
N VAL A 208 3.12 8.29 10.66
CA VAL A 208 1.67 8.08 10.60
C VAL A 208 1.30 6.90 11.48
N ALA A 209 1.26 7.13 12.80
CA ALA A 209 0.96 6.11 13.80
C ALA A 209 -0.51 6.17 14.24
N MET A 210 -1.29 5.13 13.91
CA MET A 210 -2.63 4.92 14.43
C MET A 210 -2.52 4.51 15.90
N THR A 211 -3.36 5.12 16.74
CA THR A 211 -3.46 4.82 18.17
C THR A 211 -4.87 4.33 18.51
N PRO A 212 -5.08 3.66 19.65
CA PRO A 212 -6.43 3.30 20.10
C PRO A 212 -7.40 4.50 20.16
N ALA A 213 -6.89 5.69 20.50
CA ALA A 213 -7.69 6.91 20.53
C ALA A 213 -8.16 7.33 19.12
N LEU A 214 -7.29 7.25 18.11
CA LEU A 214 -7.63 7.53 16.71
C LEU A 214 -8.59 6.49 16.15
N LEU A 215 -8.38 5.21 16.46
CA LEU A 215 -9.28 4.13 16.05
C LEU A 215 -10.68 4.29 16.66
N ASN A 216 -10.78 4.69 17.93
CA ASN A 216 -12.06 4.99 18.56
C ASN A 216 -12.74 6.25 17.96
N ARG A 217 -11.96 7.26 17.53
CA ARG A 217 -12.51 8.40 16.78
C ARG A 217 -13.13 7.94 15.45
N LEU A 218 -12.50 6.99 14.75
CA LEU A 218 -13.06 6.37 13.54
C LEU A 218 -14.38 5.65 13.84
N ALA A 219 -14.41 4.79 14.86
CA ALA A 219 -15.61 4.07 15.28
C ALA A 219 -16.77 5.03 15.63
N THR A 220 -16.46 6.13 16.31
CA THR A 220 -17.42 7.19 16.63
C THR A 220 -17.93 7.89 15.36
N ALA A 221 -17.05 8.25 14.42
CA ALA A 221 -17.43 8.87 13.15
C ALA A 221 -18.31 7.95 12.28
N ALA A 222 -18.17 6.63 12.43
CA ALA A 222 -19.03 5.63 11.79
C ALA A 222 -20.38 5.43 12.48
N GLY A 223 -20.67 6.14 13.58
CA GLY A 223 -21.89 5.93 14.37
C GLY A 223 -21.90 4.60 15.13
N SER A 224 -20.73 3.97 15.33
CA SER A 224 -20.58 2.68 16.00
C SER A 224 -19.48 2.75 17.06
N PRO A 225 -19.64 3.60 18.10
CA PRO A 225 -18.63 3.72 19.16
C PRO A 225 -18.38 2.37 19.81
N SER A 226 -17.11 2.09 20.07
CA SER A 226 -16.62 0.83 20.64
C SER A 226 -15.82 1.10 21.91
N THR A 227 -15.42 0.04 22.62
CA THR A 227 -14.50 0.18 23.75
C THR A 227 -13.10 0.42 23.22
N ALA A 228 -12.48 1.54 23.64
CA ALA A 228 -11.11 1.85 23.27
C ALA A 228 -10.16 0.74 23.76
N MET A 229 -9.33 0.25 22.85
CA MET A 229 -8.36 -0.81 23.14
C MET A 229 -7.33 -0.36 24.17
N SER A 230 -6.89 -1.29 24.99
CA SER A 230 -5.87 -1.08 26.01
C SER A 230 -4.80 -2.16 25.94
N VAL A 231 -3.56 -1.78 26.23
CA VAL A 231 -2.44 -2.72 26.44
C VAL A 231 -2.69 -3.71 27.58
N ARG A 232 -3.69 -3.44 28.44
CA ARG A 232 -4.10 -4.32 29.54
C ARG A 232 -5.18 -5.33 29.15
N ASP A 233 -5.72 -5.23 27.94
CA ASP A 233 -6.72 -6.18 27.45
C ASP A 233 -6.09 -7.57 27.31
N GLU A 234 -6.93 -8.61 27.34
CA GLU A 234 -6.48 -9.94 26.94
C GLU A 234 -6.11 -9.93 25.45
N ARG A 235 -4.97 -10.53 25.12
CA ARG A 235 -4.46 -10.63 23.74
C ARG A 235 -5.52 -11.26 22.83
N GLY A 236 -5.79 -10.63 21.70
CA GLY A 236 -6.77 -11.14 20.73
C GLY A 236 -8.24 -10.91 21.09
N THR A 237 -8.54 -10.07 22.08
CA THR A 237 -9.92 -9.66 22.40
C THR A 237 -10.62 -9.11 21.16
N ARG A 238 -11.74 -9.72 20.76
CA ARG A 238 -12.49 -9.32 19.57
C ARG A 238 -13.25 -8.01 19.75
N SER A 239 -13.38 -7.25 18.67
CA SER A 239 -14.20 -6.06 18.59
C SER A 239 -15.68 -6.37 18.84
N THR A 240 -16.33 -5.49 19.60
CA THR A 240 -17.77 -5.51 19.84
C THR A 240 -18.52 -4.48 18.99
N ALA A 241 -17.87 -3.83 18.02
CA ALA A 241 -18.48 -2.80 17.20
C ALA A 241 -19.69 -3.36 16.42
N ALA A 242 -20.79 -2.60 16.37
CA ALA A 242 -21.99 -2.99 15.65
C ALA A 242 -21.79 -2.91 14.14
N ASN A 243 -21.05 -1.88 13.67
CA ASN A 243 -20.73 -1.71 12.27
C ASN A 243 -19.70 -2.78 11.82
N PRO A 244 -19.99 -3.54 10.75
CA PRO A 244 -19.16 -4.69 10.37
C PRO A 244 -17.79 -4.27 9.81
N LEU A 245 -17.70 -3.13 9.11
CA LEU A 245 -16.41 -2.59 8.66
C LEU A 245 -15.55 -2.16 9.86
N ILE A 246 -16.14 -1.42 10.82
CA ILE A 246 -15.41 -1.02 12.04
C ILE A 246 -14.95 -2.25 12.82
N ARG A 247 -15.78 -3.29 12.95
CA ARG A 247 -15.41 -4.53 13.63
C ARG A 247 -14.19 -5.19 12.99
N VAL A 248 -14.19 -5.31 11.66
CA VAL A 248 -13.07 -5.89 10.90
C VAL A 248 -11.79 -5.05 11.08
N LEU A 249 -11.89 -3.73 10.95
CA LEU A 249 -10.74 -2.85 11.12
C LEU A 249 -10.19 -2.90 12.54
N GLU A 250 -11.05 -2.94 13.56
CA GLU A 250 -10.61 -3.09 14.94
C GLU A 250 -9.94 -4.44 15.22
N ASP A 251 -10.51 -5.54 14.72
CA ASP A 251 -9.91 -6.86 14.89
C ASP A 251 -8.53 -6.98 14.21
N ALA A 252 -8.37 -6.37 13.02
CA ALA A 252 -7.11 -6.33 12.31
C ALA A 252 -6.08 -5.46 13.06
N MET A 253 -6.47 -4.23 13.44
CA MET A 253 -5.60 -3.29 14.14
C MET A 253 -5.18 -3.76 15.53
N ARG A 254 -6.01 -4.55 16.23
CA ARG A 254 -5.62 -5.11 17.53
C ARG A 254 -4.37 -5.99 17.39
N PHE A 255 -4.34 -6.90 16.42
CA PHE A 255 -3.18 -7.73 16.17
C PHE A 255 -1.94 -6.86 15.90
N TYR A 256 -2.12 -5.82 15.10
CA TYR A 256 -1.02 -4.94 14.71
C TYR A 256 -0.49 -4.09 15.87
N PHE A 257 -1.36 -3.61 16.77
CA PHE A 257 -0.97 -2.92 18.01
C PHE A 257 -0.22 -3.84 18.97
N GLU A 258 -0.66 -5.09 19.09
CA GLU A 258 -0.01 -6.08 19.93
C GLU A 258 1.39 -6.44 19.39
N PHE A 259 1.53 -6.59 18.06
CA PHE A 259 2.82 -6.78 17.40
C PHE A 259 3.80 -5.63 17.68
N HIS A 260 3.40 -4.39 17.40
CA HIS A 260 4.26 -3.21 17.63
C HIS A 260 4.61 -3.00 19.11
N PHE A 261 3.71 -3.42 20.02
CA PHE A 261 4.02 -3.42 21.44
C PHE A 261 5.11 -4.44 21.79
N ASP A 262 5.06 -5.64 21.20
CA ASP A 262 6.06 -6.69 21.41
C ASP A 262 7.43 -6.33 20.81
N THR A 263 7.47 -5.54 19.73
CA THR A 263 8.70 -5.04 19.10
C THR A 263 9.26 -3.78 19.78
N GLY A 264 8.52 -3.19 20.72
CA GLY A 264 8.97 -2.06 21.54
C GLY A 264 8.64 -0.67 20.99
N ASP A 265 7.80 -0.58 19.94
CA ASP A 265 7.35 0.68 19.36
C ASP A 265 6.19 1.32 20.17
N GLY A 266 5.59 0.53 21.06
CA GLY A 266 4.46 0.93 21.90
C GLY A 266 3.13 0.40 21.36
N TYR A 267 2.03 0.68 22.08
CA TYR A 267 0.70 0.20 21.71
C TYR A 267 0.05 1.11 20.65
N LEU A 268 0.62 1.07 19.45
CA LEU A 268 0.26 1.82 18.24
C LEU A 268 0.54 0.97 17.01
N ALA A 269 0.19 1.43 15.81
CA ALA A 269 0.66 0.81 14.57
C ALA A 269 0.85 1.84 13.48
N HIS A 270 1.91 1.69 12.69
CA HIS A 270 2.19 2.57 11.56
C HIS A 270 1.25 2.23 10.38
N LEU A 271 0.59 3.24 9.82
CA LEU A 271 -0.28 3.08 8.65
C LEU A 271 0.45 3.49 7.39
N HIS A 272 1.18 2.53 6.83
CA HIS A 272 2.00 2.72 5.64
C HIS A 272 1.15 2.96 4.39
N ASP A 273 0.30 1.99 4.07
CA ASP A 273 -0.46 1.96 2.82
C ASP A 273 -1.62 2.95 2.77
N PRO A 274 -2.34 3.22 3.89
CA PRO A 274 -3.35 4.26 3.91
C PRO A 274 -2.81 5.64 3.56
N LEU A 275 -1.57 5.96 3.96
CA LEU A 275 -0.92 7.20 3.55
C LEU A 275 -0.68 7.21 2.03
N ALA A 276 -0.20 6.11 1.46
CA ALA A 276 0.02 5.99 0.01
C ALA A 276 -1.29 6.13 -0.78
N ALA A 277 -2.38 5.51 -0.34
CA ALA A 277 -3.70 5.68 -0.93
C ALA A 277 -4.18 7.15 -0.86
N ALA A 278 -3.94 7.84 0.26
CA ALA A 278 -4.28 9.25 0.39
C ALA A 278 -3.44 10.15 -0.55
N VAL A 279 -2.14 9.89 -0.67
CA VAL A 279 -1.21 10.62 -1.56
C VAL A 279 -1.48 10.35 -3.04
N ALA A 280 -1.98 9.15 -3.38
CA ALA A 280 -2.43 8.84 -4.73
C ALA A 280 -3.51 9.82 -5.20
N LEU A 281 -4.45 10.16 -4.33
CA LEU A 281 -5.52 11.12 -4.61
C LEU A 281 -5.06 12.57 -4.43
N ASP A 282 -4.34 12.86 -3.35
CA ASP A 282 -3.88 14.20 -2.98
C ASP A 282 -2.38 14.21 -2.62
N PRO A 283 -1.49 14.47 -3.58
CA PRO A 283 -0.06 14.43 -3.35
C PRO A 283 0.44 15.62 -2.50
N GLU A 284 -0.37 16.66 -2.30
CA GLU A 284 0.01 17.81 -1.48
C GLU A 284 0.00 17.48 0.02
N LEU A 285 -0.53 16.30 0.41
CA LEU A 285 -0.43 15.77 1.77
C LEU A 285 1.01 15.55 2.25
N VAL A 286 1.96 15.42 1.31
CA VAL A 286 3.35 15.12 1.61
C VAL A 286 4.29 16.10 0.92
N ARG A 287 5.34 16.53 1.62
CA ARG A 287 6.45 17.23 0.97
C ARG A 287 7.42 16.21 0.41
N CYS A 288 7.69 16.30 -0.89
CA CYS A 288 8.62 15.40 -1.57
C CYS A 288 9.94 16.08 -1.91
N ARG A 289 11.00 15.29 -2.00
CA ARG A 289 12.31 15.69 -2.53
C ARG A 289 12.69 14.78 -3.68
N GLN A 290 13.03 15.38 -4.81
CA GLN A 290 13.40 14.64 -6.01
C GLN A 290 14.86 14.16 -5.95
N THR A 291 15.11 12.89 -6.29
CA THR A 291 16.47 12.31 -6.35
C THR A 291 16.53 11.08 -7.26
N THR A 292 17.73 10.59 -7.51
CA THR A 292 17.96 9.32 -8.17
C THR A 292 18.00 8.22 -7.12
N VAL A 293 17.23 7.16 -7.33
CA VAL A 293 17.17 5.98 -6.49
C VAL A 293 17.60 4.76 -7.29
N ASP A 294 18.38 3.91 -6.63
CA ASP A 294 18.67 2.55 -7.06
C ASP A 294 18.44 1.56 -5.90
N VAL A 295 18.42 0.27 -6.20
CA VAL A 295 18.24 -0.79 -5.19
C VAL A 295 19.48 -1.67 -5.16
N GLU A 296 20.05 -1.88 -3.97
CA GLU A 296 21.20 -2.78 -3.81
C GLU A 296 20.76 -4.24 -3.96
N LEU A 297 21.38 -4.97 -4.89
CA LEU A 297 21.03 -6.36 -5.21
C LEU A 297 22.10 -7.38 -4.79
N THR A 298 23.33 -6.94 -4.53
CA THR A 298 24.50 -7.82 -4.40
C THR A 298 25.11 -7.84 -3.00
N GLY A 299 24.96 -6.76 -2.25
CA GLY A 299 25.56 -6.60 -0.93
C GLY A 299 25.09 -7.66 0.07
N THR A 300 26.02 -8.23 0.84
CA THR A 300 25.70 -9.25 1.85
C THR A 300 24.99 -8.70 3.09
N LEU A 301 25.12 -7.38 3.33
CA LEU A 301 24.49 -6.67 4.45
C LEU A 301 23.38 -5.71 4.00
N THR A 302 23.40 -5.32 2.72
CA THR A 302 22.62 -4.20 2.19
C THR A 302 21.68 -4.57 1.05
N ARG A 303 21.59 -5.85 0.67
CA ARG A 303 20.61 -6.29 -0.32
C ARG A 303 19.19 -5.86 0.08
N GLY A 304 18.46 -5.26 -0.87
CA GLY A 304 17.13 -4.68 -0.67
C GLY A 304 17.15 -3.23 -0.16
N MET A 305 18.31 -2.64 0.08
CA MET A 305 18.40 -1.22 0.46
C MET A 305 18.03 -0.33 -0.73
N THR A 306 17.13 0.63 -0.51
CA THR A 306 16.91 1.75 -1.42
C THR A 306 17.97 2.82 -1.23
N VAL A 307 18.80 3.05 -2.24
CA VAL A 307 19.92 4.00 -2.19
C VAL A 307 19.52 5.28 -2.91
N ALA A 308 19.33 6.37 -2.16
CA ALA A 308 19.07 7.70 -2.72
C ALA A 308 20.37 8.51 -2.89
N ASP A 309 20.63 8.96 -4.13
CA ASP A 309 21.77 9.80 -4.46
C ASP A 309 21.44 11.29 -4.31
N TRP A 310 21.38 11.70 -3.05
CA TRP A 310 21.10 13.07 -2.63
C TRP A 310 22.08 14.13 -3.12
N ARG A 311 23.30 13.73 -3.49
CA ARG A 311 24.39 14.62 -3.90
C ARG A 311 24.67 14.56 -5.40
N GLY A 312 23.98 13.70 -6.15
CA GLY A 312 24.15 13.56 -7.59
C GLY A 312 25.49 12.93 -7.99
N HIS A 313 26.07 12.08 -7.14
CA HIS A 313 27.32 11.36 -7.40
C HIS A 313 27.27 10.48 -8.66
N TRP A 314 26.10 9.96 -9.04
CA TRP A 314 25.94 9.13 -10.25
C TRP A 314 25.76 9.94 -11.53
N GLY A 315 25.54 11.26 -11.44
CA GLY A 315 25.29 12.11 -12.61
C GLY A 315 24.04 11.73 -13.41
N ARG A 316 23.15 10.91 -12.84
CA ARG A 316 21.87 10.48 -13.42
C ARG A 316 20.78 11.49 -13.12
N ARG A 317 19.80 11.60 -14.02
CA ARG A 317 18.58 12.39 -13.76
C ARG A 317 17.78 11.72 -12.64
N PRO A 318 17.12 12.49 -11.76
CA PRO A 318 16.25 11.91 -10.74
C PRO A 318 15.12 11.07 -11.33
N ASN A 319 14.87 9.91 -10.74
CA ASN A 319 13.83 8.95 -11.15
C ASN A 319 12.76 8.73 -10.07
N ALA A 320 12.79 9.46 -8.96
CA ALA A 320 11.78 9.37 -7.90
C ALA A 320 11.57 10.70 -7.15
N LEU A 321 10.36 10.88 -6.62
CA LEU A 321 9.98 11.90 -5.63
C LEU A 321 9.83 11.21 -4.27
N ILE A 322 10.76 11.44 -3.36
CA ILE A 322 10.78 10.79 -2.05
C ILE A 322 9.99 11.63 -1.07
N GLY A 323 8.97 11.05 -0.45
CA GLY A 323 8.23 11.71 0.62
C GLY A 323 9.12 11.93 1.85
N MET A 324 9.21 13.17 2.29
CA MET A 324 10.10 13.59 3.39
C MET A 324 9.31 14.00 4.64
N GLU A 325 8.14 14.63 4.45
CA GLU A 325 7.37 15.18 5.56
C GLU A 325 5.87 15.01 5.32
N VAL A 326 5.13 14.75 6.39
CA VAL A 326 3.67 14.60 6.43
C VAL A 326 3.16 15.26 7.70
N ASP A 327 1.95 15.82 7.65
CA ASP A 327 1.20 16.18 8.86
C ASP A 327 0.25 15.03 9.22
N PRO A 328 0.54 14.24 10.27
CA PRO A 328 -0.30 13.10 10.63
C PRO A 328 -1.71 13.51 11.05
N THR A 329 -1.88 14.71 11.61
CA THR A 329 -3.19 15.20 12.05
C THR A 329 -4.09 15.41 10.84
N VAL A 330 -3.59 16.09 9.81
CA VAL A 330 -4.32 16.32 8.56
C VAL A 330 -4.67 14.99 7.88
N PHE A 331 -3.73 14.05 7.84
CA PHE A 331 -3.98 12.73 7.31
C PHE A 331 -5.09 11.99 8.07
N PHE A 332 -4.99 11.88 9.40
CA PHE A 332 -5.96 11.13 10.19
C PHE A 332 -7.34 11.78 10.20
N ASP A 333 -7.43 13.12 10.25
CA ASP A 333 -8.71 13.81 10.18
C ASP A 333 -9.42 13.51 8.85
N ARG A 334 -8.67 13.46 7.74
CA ARG A 334 -9.19 13.08 6.44
C ARG A 334 -9.58 11.61 6.37
N PHE A 335 -8.73 10.71 6.86
CA PHE A 335 -8.98 9.27 6.89
C PHE A 335 -10.25 8.96 7.68
N ILE A 336 -10.35 9.48 8.91
CA ILE A 336 -11.50 9.29 9.80
C ILE A 336 -12.77 9.85 9.18
N SER A 337 -12.70 11.04 8.57
CA SER A 337 -13.86 11.67 7.92
C SER A 337 -14.39 10.80 6.76
N ARG A 338 -13.51 10.35 5.85
CA ARG A 338 -13.89 9.53 4.69
C ARG A 338 -14.40 8.16 5.13
N VAL A 339 -13.57 7.39 5.84
CA VAL A 339 -13.87 6.00 6.19
C VAL A 339 -15.02 5.92 7.20
N GLY A 340 -15.10 6.84 8.16
CA GLY A 340 -16.22 6.90 9.11
C GLY A 340 -17.55 7.13 8.42
N ALA A 341 -17.64 8.16 7.56
CA ALA A 341 -18.87 8.44 6.81
C ALA A 341 -19.25 7.30 5.86
N PHE A 342 -18.27 6.64 5.25
CA PHE A 342 -18.50 5.46 4.41
C PHE A 342 -19.05 4.29 5.21
N ALA A 343 -18.41 3.92 6.32
CA ALA A 343 -18.84 2.85 7.20
C ALA A 343 -20.29 3.07 7.67
N GLN A 344 -20.65 4.30 8.07
CA GLN A 344 -22.02 4.64 8.48
C GLN A 344 -23.07 4.37 7.40
N ARG A 345 -22.73 4.62 6.11
CA ARG A 345 -23.63 4.37 4.98
C ARG A 345 -23.84 2.88 4.71
N LEU A 346 -22.81 2.05 4.89
CA LEU A 346 -22.91 0.59 4.69
C LEU A 346 -24.02 -0.02 5.56
N THR A 347 -24.09 0.40 6.84
CA THR A 347 -25.11 -0.07 7.78
C THR A 347 -26.50 0.54 7.58
N SER A 348 -26.61 1.64 6.81
CA SER A 348 -27.91 2.29 6.56
C SER A 348 -28.69 1.64 5.41
N HIS A 349 -28.04 0.76 4.65
CA HIS A 349 -28.60 0.06 3.48
C HIS A 349 -28.68 -1.46 3.70
N SER A 350 -28.42 -1.92 4.93
CA SER A 350 -28.59 -3.32 5.37
C SER A 350 -29.92 -3.46 6.11
#